data_AF-A0A9E0TJC4-F1
#
_entry.id   AF-A0A9E0TJC4-F1
#
_cell.length_a   1.000
_cell.length_b   1.000
_cell.length_c   1.000
_cell.angle_alpha   90.00
_cell.angle_beta   90.00
_cell.angle_gamma   90.00
#
_symmetry.space_group_name_H-M   'P 1'
#
loop_
_entity.id
_entity.type
_entity.pdbx_description
1 polymer ?
#
loop_
_entity_poly.entity_id
_entity_poly.type
_entity_poly.pdbx_seq_one_letter_code
_entity_poly.pdbx_strand_id
1 'polypeptide(L)'
;MSLRVTDLIDSGDEATRNLAIDRWCAGRSVDELLAACTELAAYRQRETNLYKRVRALFFITAIHRYHLPAREGFPRAGRVPYVGSHHLLERRFEEAIAEFHRAQAAHGPSETLSSALAAAHHALAFQTLADQVRRTVRSTRGNAWMFRLGHPLDQPLRVRPELLARESADAPYPLLRERTPVRMDLTHCGWSDIFFLGMDFPEGARVLNISVDLGVHGRDAAPRPPVEAFFRVIDEPVIRLASVDLEASNCLTTLDEVFDFGRDYLGLLKAAVIAAGLVPPGIERSGASLAELLGAIFGPGRGFELVSNVNRIPKGSRLAVSTNLLGALIGACMRATGQTRALTGAMDEPERRSVAARAILGEWLGGSGGGWQDSGGLWPGIKLIEGAPAQSGDPEYGVSRGRLLPQHTLLGADRIPPEARQKLQDSLVLVHG
;
A
#
# COMPACT_ATOMS: atom_id res chain seq x y z
N MET A 1 11.65 35.33 -20.41
CA MET A 1 10.30 34.86 -20.02
C MET A 1 10.35 34.46 -18.56
N SER A 2 9.36 34.87 -17.75
CA SER A 2 9.27 34.40 -16.37
C SER A 2 8.91 32.91 -16.38
N LEU A 3 9.62 32.10 -15.59
CA LEU A 3 9.42 30.66 -15.48
C LEU A 3 8.01 30.37 -14.96
N ARG A 4 7.20 29.60 -15.70
CA ARG A 4 5.86 29.19 -15.27
C ARG A 4 5.94 28.11 -14.19
N VAL A 5 4.89 27.97 -13.39
CA VAL A 5 4.87 26.94 -12.35
C VAL A 5 4.80 25.52 -12.94
N THR A 6 4.18 25.35 -14.11
CA THR A 6 4.12 24.05 -14.81
C THR A 6 5.46 23.65 -15.41
N ASP A 7 6.38 24.59 -15.65
CA ASP A 7 7.71 24.28 -16.17
C ASP A 7 8.53 23.46 -15.15
N LEU A 8 8.23 23.60 -13.85
CA LEU A 8 8.77 22.75 -12.78
C LEU A 8 8.26 21.30 -12.85
N ILE A 9 7.33 20.99 -13.75
CA ILE A 9 6.77 19.64 -13.92
C ILE A 9 7.15 19.09 -15.30
N ASP A 10 6.99 19.89 -16.35
CA ASP A 10 7.09 19.43 -17.74
C ASP A 10 8.45 19.66 -18.42
N SER A 11 9.32 20.50 -17.85
CA SER A 11 10.55 20.87 -18.55
C SER A 11 11.41 19.65 -18.89
N GLY A 12 11.89 19.61 -20.13
CA GLY A 12 12.91 18.65 -20.57
C GLY A 12 14.26 18.88 -19.89
N ASP A 13 14.53 20.11 -19.45
CA ASP A 13 15.70 20.46 -18.64
C ASP A 13 15.50 20.06 -17.18
N GLU A 14 16.40 19.21 -16.66
CA GLU A 14 16.32 18.70 -15.29
C GLU A 14 16.52 19.79 -14.25
N ALA A 15 17.36 20.80 -14.51
CA ALA A 15 17.60 21.87 -13.56
C ALA A 15 16.34 22.70 -13.32
N THR A 16 15.59 22.97 -14.40
CA THR A 16 14.28 23.62 -14.34
C THR A 16 13.21 22.72 -13.72
N ARG A 17 13.09 21.47 -14.20
CA ARG A 17 12.09 20.50 -13.71
C ARG A 17 12.29 20.15 -12.24
N ASN A 18 13.51 20.16 -11.72
CA ASN A 18 13.80 19.81 -10.33
C ASN A 18 13.96 21.04 -9.44
N LEU A 19 13.65 22.25 -9.94
CA LEU A 19 13.66 23.46 -9.14
C LEU A 19 12.63 23.32 -8.00
N ALA A 20 13.08 23.55 -6.77
CA ALA A 20 12.22 23.50 -5.59
C ALA A 20 11.09 24.53 -5.67
N ILE A 21 9.87 24.13 -5.31
CA ILE A 21 8.70 25.00 -5.34
C ILE A 21 8.88 26.24 -4.46
N ASP A 22 9.59 26.12 -3.33
CA ASP A 22 9.93 27.22 -2.45
C ASP A 22 10.74 28.32 -3.16
N ARG A 23 11.70 27.91 -4.00
CA ARG A 23 12.52 28.84 -4.80
C ARG A 23 11.70 29.52 -5.88
N TRP A 24 10.79 28.79 -6.51
CA TRP A 24 9.87 29.38 -7.47
C TRP A 24 8.91 30.36 -6.78
N CYS A 25 8.40 30.04 -5.60
CA CYS A 25 7.50 30.93 -4.87
C CYS A 25 8.21 32.18 -4.34
N ALA A 26 9.52 32.15 -4.08
CA ALA A 26 10.26 33.29 -3.53
C ALA A 26 10.01 34.60 -4.33
N GLY A 27 9.69 35.68 -3.60
CA GLY A 27 9.46 37.01 -4.18
C GLY A 27 8.12 37.21 -4.92
N ARG A 28 7.32 36.17 -5.16
CA ARG A 28 6.03 36.28 -5.85
C ARG A 28 4.92 36.82 -4.95
N SER A 29 4.06 37.67 -5.51
CA SER A 29 2.91 38.28 -4.82
C SER A 29 1.81 37.26 -4.51
N VAL A 30 0.82 37.65 -3.70
CA VAL A 30 -0.36 36.82 -3.42
C VAL A 30 -1.10 36.46 -4.70
N ASP A 31 -1.30 37.44 -5.61
CA ASP A 31 -2.02 37.23 -6.86
C ASP A 31 -1.27 36.28 -7.80
N GLU A 32 0.05 36.39 -7.87
CA GLU A 32 0.88 35.47 -8.67
C GLU A 32 0.81 34.04 -8.15
N LEU A 33 0.82 33.85 -6.83
CA LEU A 33 0.69 32.52 -6.22
C LEU A 33 -0.71 31.92 -6.41
N LEU A 34 -1.77 32.72 -6.30
CA LEU A 34 -3.14 32.28 -6.56
C LEU A 34 -3.33 31.91 -8.04
N ALA A 35 -2.78 32.72 -8.96
CA ALA A 35 -2.78 32.40 -10.39
C ALA A 35 -2.04 31.09 -10.67
N ALA A 36 -0.91 30.84 -9.99
CA ALA A 36 -0.18 29.58 -10.07
C ALA A 36 -1.03 28.37 -9.62
N CYS A 37 -1.77 28.50 -8.52
CA CYS A 37 -2.70 27.45 -8.08
C CYS A 37 -3.78 27.17 -9.13
N THR A 38 -4.35 28.20 -9.75
CA THR A 38 -5.32 28.05 -10.84
C THR A 38 -4.70 27.36 -12.06
N GLU A 39 -3.48 27.74 -12.44
CA GLU A 39 -2.72 27.12 -13.53
C GLU A 39 -2.49 25.62 -13.27
N LEU A 40 -2.00 25.27 -12.07
CA LEU A 40 -1.78 23.88 -11.64
C LEU A 40 -3.08 23.07 -11.59
N ALA A 41 -4.19 23.69 -11.16
CA ALA A 41 -5.50 23.04 -11.11
C ALA A 41 -6.03 22.72 -12.52
N ALA A 42 -5.88 23.65 -13.48
CA ALA A 42 -6.23 23.40 -14.88
C ALA A 42 -5.31 22.36 -15.51
N TYR A 43 -4.02 22.39 -15.18
CA TYR A 43 -3.01 21.44 -15.64
C TYR A 43 -3.35 20.00 -15.23
N ARG A 44 -3.58 19.74 -13.93
CA ARG A 44 -3.85 18.38 -13.41
C ARG A 44 -5.11 17.72 -13.97
N GLN A 45 -6.06 18.51 -14.48
CA GLN A 45 -7.31 18.02 -15.06
C GLN A 45 -7.13 17.52 -16.49
N ARG A 46 -6.13 18.03 -17.22
CA ARG A 46 -5.84 17.67 -18.62
C ARG A 46 -4.72 16.66 -18.75
N GLU A 47 -3.81 16.64 -17.79
CA GLU A 47 -2.68 15.71 -17.76
C GLU A 47 -3.15 14.28 -17.47
N THR A 48 -2.57 13.30 -18.17
CA THR A 48 -2.86 11.88 -18.01
C THR A 48 -1.79 11.17 -17.19
N ASN A 49 -0.56 11.69 -17.19
CA ASN A 49 0.55 11.14 -16.42
C ASN A 49 0.31 11.31 -14.91
N LEU A 50 0.37 10.21 -14.17
CA LEU A 50 0.10 10.20 -12.74
C LEU A 50 1.05 11.09 -11.95
N TYR A 51 2.36 10.99 -12.23
CA TYR A 51 3.39 11.70 -11.49
C TYR A 51 3.16 13.21 -11.57
N LYS A 52 2.97 13.69 -12.79
CA LYS A 52 2.74 15.11 -13.08
C LYS A 52 1.48 15.64 -12.39
N ARG A 53 0.38 14.88 -12.42
CA ARG A 53 -0.88 15.27 -11.74
C ARG A 53 -0.72 15.39 -10.23
N VAL A 54 -0.10 14.39 -9.60
CA VAL A 54 0.11 14.35 -8.16
C VAL A 54 1.10 15.44 -7.74
N ARG A 55 2.17 15.66 -8.52
CA ARG A 55 3.11 16.75 -8.28
C ARG A 55 2.41 18.12 -8.32
N ALA A 56 1.50 18.34 -9.27
CA ALA A 56 0.68 19.55 -9.31
C ALA A 56 -0.19 19.71 -8.05
N LEU A 57 -0.84 18.63 -7.58
CA LEU A 57 -1.63 18.65 -6.33
C LEU A 57 -0.77 19.00 -5.10
N PHE A 58 0.43 18.45 -5.00
CA PHE A 58 1.35 18.78 -3.90
C PHE A 58 1.92 20.20 -4.00
N PHE A 59 2.15 20.73 -5.21
CA PHE A 59 2.50 22.14 -5.39
C PHE A 59 1.37 23.07 -4.95
N ILE A 60 0.11 22.79 -5.33
CA ILE A 60 -1.05 23.55 -4.85
C ILE A 60 -1.12 23.49 -3.31
N THR A 61 -0.93 22.30 -2.74
CA THR A 61 -0.88 22.10 -1.29
C THR A 61 0.20 22.95 -0.64
N ALA A 62 1.43 22.93 -1.16
CA ALA A 62 2.55 23.69 -0.61
C ALA A 62 2.32 25.20 -0.69
N ILE A 63 1.80 25.69 -1.82
CA ILE A 63 1.48 27.11 -2.02
C ILE A 63 0.42 27.57 -1.02
N HIS A 64 -0.70 26.84 -0.90
CA HIS A 64 -1.74 27.20 0.06
C HIS A 64 -1.32 27.03 1.52
N ARG A 65 -0.52 26.01 1.84
CA ARG A 65 -0.16 25.71 3.22
C ARG A 65 0.95 26.60 3.76
N TYR A 66 1.95 26.91 2.95
CA TYR A 66 3.20 27.51 3.41
C TYR A 66 3.49 28.87 2.78
N HIS A 67 3.21 29.06 1.50
CA HIS A 67 3.66 30.26 0.79
C HIS A 67 2.66 31.41 0.85
N LEU A 68 1.36 31.14 0.72
CA LEU A 68 0.32 32.16 0.83
C LEU A 68 0.22 32.74 2.26
N PRO A 69 0.16 31.93 3.35
CA PRO A 69 0.12 32.46 4.71
C PRO A 69 1.37 33.25 5.11
N ALA A 70 2.51 33.00 4.47
CA ALA A 70 3.76 33.72 4.71
C ALA A 70 3.81 35.10 4.04
N ARG A 71 2.81 35.48 3.23
CA ARG A 71 2.77 36.81 2.59
C ARG A 71 2.28 37.89 3.52
N GLU A 72 2.98 39.01 3.49
CA GLU A 72 2.57 40.21 4.19
C GLU A 72 1.18 40.65 3.69
N GLY A 73 0.30 41.00 4.63
CA GLY A 73 -1.07 41.41 4.30
C GLY A 73 -2.02 40.27 3.92
N PHE A 74 -1.60 38.99 3.93
CA PHE A 74 -2.52 37.88 3.68
C PHE A 74 -3.53 37.73 4.82
N PRO A 75 -4.85 37.74 4.57
CA PRO A 75 -5.86 37.70 5.63
C PRO A 75 -5.76 36.41 6.46
N ARG A 76 -5.53 36.54 7.78
CA ARG A 76 -5.35 35.38 8.68
C ARG A 76 -6.64 34.63 9.02
N ALA A 77 -7.75 35.35 9.03
CA ALA A 77 -9.05 34.81 9.44
C ALA A 77 -10.05 34.85 8.28
N GLY A 78 -10.83 33.78 8.16
CA GLY A 78 -11.94 33.66 7.22
C GLY A 78 -12.93 32.60 7.72
N ARG A 79 -13.95 32.30 6.91
CA ARG A 79 -14.91 31.22 7.20
C ARG A 79 -14.68 30.04 6.26
N VAL A 80 -14.56 28.85 6.82
CA VAL A 80 -14.65 27.60 6.04
C VAL A 80 -16.13 27.22 5.92
N PRO A 81 -16.68 27.06 4.70
CA PRO A 81 -18.05 26.58 4.53
C PRO A 81 -18.25 25.20 5.15
N TYR A 82 -19.30 25.06 5.97
CA TYR A 82 -19.67 23.78 6.58
C TYR A 82 -19.83 22.66 5.55
N VAL A 83 -20.49 22.96 4.42
CA VAL A 83 -20.70 22.02 3.31
C VAL A 83 -19.36 21.51 2.79
N GLY A 84 -18.40 22.38 2.51
CA GLY A 84 -17.07 21.97 2.05
C GLY A 84 -16.33 21.08 3.05
N SER A 85 -16.42 21.38 4.35
CA SER A 85 -15.85 20.51 5.40
C SER A 85 -16.51 19.14 5.45
N HIS A 86 -17.83 19.06 5.26
CA HIS A 86 -18.56 17.79 5.21
C HIS A 86 -18.12 16.94 4.02
N HIS A 87 -18.02 17.53 2.82
CA HIS A 87 -17.49 16.85 1.64
C HIS A 87 -16.08 16.31 1.87
N LEU A 88 -15.19 17.10 2.51
CA LEU A 88 -13.83 16.68 2.83
C LEU A 88 -13.80 15.44 3.73
N LEU A 89 -14.61 15.41 4.79
CA LEU A 89 -14.70 14.27 5.72
C LEU A 89 -15.27 13.01 5.06
N GLU A 90 -16.19 13.16 4.13
CA GLU A 90 -16.75 12.07 3.33
C GLU A 90 -15.87 11.67 2.13
N ARG A 91 -14.65 12.19 2.05
CA ARG A 91 -13.68 11.92 0.97
C ARG A 91 -14.17 12.35 -0.43
N ARG A 92 -15.12 13.29 -0.48
CA ARG A 92 -15.62 13.97 -1.69
C ARG A 92 -14.77 15.20 -2.01
N PHE A 93 -13.50 14.95 -2.33
CA PHE A 93 -12.46 15.98 -2.33
C PHE A 93 -12.63 17.04 -3.43
N GLU A 94 -13.05 16.63 -4.64
CA GLU A 94 -13.26 17.59 -5.75
C GLU A 94 -14.42 18.54 -5.45
N GLU A 95 -15.51 18.03 -4.86
CA GLU A 95 -16.62 18.85 -4.40
C GLU A 95 -16.20 19.79 -3.27
N ALA A 96 -15.43 19.30 -2.29
CA ALA A 96 -14.88 20.16 -1.24
C ALA A 96 -14.01 21.30 -1.79
N ILE A 97 -13.12 20.99 -2.75
CA ILE A 97 -12.28 21.99 -3.42
C ILE A 97 -13.13 23.03 -4.16
N ALA A 98 -14.17 22.60 -4.87
CA ALA A 98 -15.09 23.51 -5.56
C ALA A 98 -15.82 24.45 -4.59
N GLU A 99 -16.30 23.93 -3.46
CA GLU A 99 -16.93 24.72 -2.40
C GLU A 99 -15.97 25.76 -1.79
N PHE A 100 -14.73 25.35 -1.49
CA PHE A 100 -13.71 26.26 -0.94
C PHE A 100 -13.30 27.34 -1.93
N HIS A 101 -13.16 27.01 -3.22
CA HIS A 101 -12.90 28.02 -4.25
C HIS A 101 -14.08 28.99 -4.43
N ARG A 102 -15.33 28.52 -4.34
CA ARG A 102 -16.51 29.40 -4.39
C ARG A 102 -16.51 30.39 -3.22
N ALA A 103 -16.19 29.92 -2.02
CA ALA A 103 -16.05 30.78 -0.85
C ALA A 103 -14.90 31.78 -0.99
N GLN A 104 -13.76 31.36 -1.54
CA GLN A 104 -12.63 32.24 -1.83
C GLN A 104 -13.00 33.32 -2.85
N ALA A 105 -13.78 32.99 -3.89
CA ALA A 105 -14.24 33.96 -4.87
C ALA A 105 -15.22 34.98 -4.28
N ALA A 106 -16.08 34.56 -3.34
CA ALA A 106 -17.09 35.43 -2.73
C ALA A 106 -16.53 36.33 -1.61
N HIS A 107 -15.53 35.86 -0.87
CA HIS A 107 -15.06 36.52 0.36
C HIS A 107 -13.58 36.89 0.34
N GLY A 108 -12.88 36.59 -0.76
CA GLY A 108 -11.44 36.75 -0.89
C GLY A 108 -10.65 35.59 -0.28
N PRO A 109 -9.33 35.51 -0.59
CA PRO A 109 -8.44 34.53 -0.01
C PRO A 109 -8.15 34.81 1.47
N SER A 110 -8.00 33.74 2.25
CA SER A 110 -7.57 33.81 3.64
C SER A 110 -6.74 32.59 4.01
N GLU A 111 -6.00 32.66 5.11
CA GLU A 111 -5.25 31.55 5.68
C GLU A 111 -6.18 30.40 6.09
N THR A 112 -7.36 30.72 6.63
CA THR A 112 -8.39 29.73 6.98
C THR A 112 -8.86 28.93 5.76
N LEU A 113 -9.20 29.60 4.64
CA LEU A 113 -9.58 28.93 3.40
C LEU A 113 -8.40 28.21 2.73
N SER A 114 -7.19 28.81 2.78
CA SER A 114 -5.99 28.18 2.23
C SER A 114 -5.64 26.90 2.99
N SER A 115 -5.83 26.85 4.31
CA SER A 115 -5.67 25.62 5.07
C SER A 115 -6.65 24.53 4.63
N ALA A 116 -7.91 24.88 4.35
CA ALA A 116 -8.91 23.94 3.87
C ALA A 116 -8.60 23.44 2.44
N LEU A 117 -8.20 24.35 1.54
CA LEU A 117 -7.76 24.01 0.18
C LEU A 117 -6.52 23.13 0.20
N ALA A 118 -5.52 23.44 1.03
CA ALA A 118 -4.33 22.62 1.18
C ALA A 118 -4.68 21.20 1.67
N ALA A 119 -5.53 21.08 2.70
CA ALA A 119 -5.95 19.77 3.21
C ALA A 119 -6.69 18.95 2.13
N ALA A 120 -7.59 19.58 1.37
CA ALA A 120 -8.36 18.89 0.32
C ALA A 120 -7.48 18.46 -0.86
N HIS A 121 -6.56 19.32 -1.33
CA HIS A 121 -5.62 18.97 -2.40
C HIS A 121 -4.62 17.89 -1.97
N HIS A 122 -4.14 17.94 -0.72
CA HIS A 122 -3.30 16.90 -0.14
C HIS A 122 -4.02 15.55 -0.11
N ALA A 123 -5.25 15.52 0.42
CA ALA A 123 -6.04 14.31 0.49
C ALA A 123 -6.37 13.76 -0.92
N LEU A 124 -6.68 14.64 -1.88
CA LEU A 124 -6.88 14.26 -3.28
C LEU A 124 -5.61 13.69 -3.93
N ALA A 125 -4.42 14.18 -3.57
CA ALA A 125 -3.15 13.64 -4.05
C ALA A 125 -2.98 12.17 -3.62
N PHE A 126 -3.20 11.87 -2.33
CA PHE A 126 -3.14 10.51 -1.81
C PHE A 126 -4.24 9.61 -2.39
N GLN A 127 -5.46 10.12 -2.56
CA GLN A 127 -6.54 9.37 -3.21
C GLN A 127 -6.18 9.03 -4.67
N THR A 128 -5.58 9.97 -5.40
CA THR A 128 -5.13 9.77 -6.79
C THR A 128 -4.07 8.68 -6.88
N LEU A 129 -3.12 8.63 -5.92
CA LEU A 129 -2.13 7.56 -5.81
C LEU A 129 -2.76 6.21 -5.49
N ALA A 130 -3.65 6.16 -4.50
CA ALA A 130 -4.35 4.94 -4.11
C ALA A 130 -5.19 4.37 -5.26
N ASP A 131 -5.84 5.24 -6.03
CA ASP A 131 -6.63 4.83 -7.19
C ASP A 131 -5.75 4.30 -8.32
N GLN A 132 -4.52 4.81 -8.50
CA GLN A 132 -3.57 4.17 -9.41
C GLN A 132 -3.24 2.75 -8.95
N VAL A 133 -2.88 2.57 -7.68
CA VAL A 133 -2.54 1.24 -7.15
C VAL A 133 -3.70 0.26 -7.38
N ARG A 134 -4.94 0.67 -7.08
CA ARG A 134 -6.14 -0.12 -7.35
C ARG A 134 -6.27 -0.45 -8.84
N ARG A 135 -6.07 0.51 -9.74
CA ARG A 135 -6.14 0.29 -11.20
C ARG A 135 -5.09 -0.72 -11.65
N THR A 136 -3.84 -0.57 -11.25
CA THR A 136 -2.75 -1.51 -11.59
C THR A 136 -3.00 -2.91 -11.05
N VAL A 137 -3.41 -3.02 -9.79
CA VAL A 137 -3.65 -4.34 -9.19
C VAL A 137 -4.85 -5.01 -9.85
N ARG A 138 -5.89 -4.25 -10.23
CA ARG A 138 -7.05 -4.73 -11.00
C ARG A 138 -6.68 -5.23 -12.40
N SER A 139 -5.79 -4.55 -13.11
CA SER A 139 -5.36 -4.92 -14.46
C SER A 139 -4.31 -6.03 -14.48
N THR A 140 -3.64 -6.29 -13.35
CA THR A 140 -2.78 -7.45 -13.18
C THR A 140 -3.57 -8.75 -13.37
N ARG A 141 -3.04 -9.65 -14.20
CA ARG A 141 -3.69 -10.92 -14.55
C ARG A 141 -4.06 -11.70 -13.28
N GLY A 142 -5.31 -12.15 -13.21
CA GLY A 142 -5.81 -12.96 -12.09
C GLY A 142 -6.46 -12.17 -10.95
N ASN A 143 -6.45 -10.83 -10.96
CA ASN A 143 -7.05 -10.02 -9.89
C ASN A 143 -8.36 -9.32 -10.30
N ALA A 144 -8.66 -9.21 -11.59
CA ALA A 144 -9.79 -8.41 -12.08
C ALA A 144 -11.15 -8.78 -11.46
N TRP A 145 -11.36 -10.06 -11.11
CA TRP A 145 -12.59 -10.55 -10.49
C TRP A 145 -12.83 -9.91 -9.10
N MET A 146 -11.77 -9.62 -8.33
CA MET A 146 -11.87 -9.02 -7.00
C MET A 146 -12.53 -7.63 -7.04
N PHE A 147 -12.42 -6.93 -8.16
CA PHE A 147 -12.97 -5.58 -8.33
C PHE A 147 -14.32 -5.57 -9.04
N ARG A 148 -14.87 -6.74 -9.40
CA ARG A 148 -16.14 -6.89 -10.13
C ARG A 148 -17.19 -7.69 -9.36
N LEU A 149 -16.78 -8.42 -8.33
CA LEU A 149 -17.67 -9.25 -7.52
C LEU A 149 -18.64 -8.36 -6.74
N GLY A 150 -19.89 -8.28 -7.18
CA GLY A 150 -20.96 -7.53 -6.52
C GLY A 150 -21.87 -8.40 -5.65
N HIS A 151 -21.85 -9.72 -5.83
CA HIS A 151 -22.74 -10.66 -5.15
C HIS A 151 -21.99 -11.92 -4.67
N PRO A 152 -22.33 -12.50 -3.49
CA PRO A 152 -21.68 -13.70 -2.95
C PRO A 152 -21.62 -14.90 -3.91
N LEU A 153 -22.64 -15.09 -4.74
CA LEU A 153 -22.69 -16.19 -5.71
C LEU A 153 -21.63 -16.10 -6.81
N ASP A 154 -21.12 -14.91 -7.09
CA ASP A 154 -20.08 -14.69 -8.09
C ASP A 154 -18.67 -15.01 -7.54
N GLN A 155 -18.56 -15.41 -6.27
CA GLN A 155 -17.28 -15.72 -5.61
C GLN A 155 -16.64 -16.97 -6.24
N PRO A 156 -15.49 -16.83 -6.94
CA PRO A 156 -14.83 -17.98 -7.57
C PRO A 156 -14.01 -18.82 -6.58
N LEU A 157 -13.66 -18.26 -5.41
CA LEU A 157 -12.78 -18.95 -4.47
C LEU A 157 -13.50 -20.08 -3.73
N ARG A 158 -12.80 -21.20 -3.54
CA ARG A 158 -13.22 -22.32 -2.70
C ARG A 158 -12.06 -22.74 -1.82
N VAL A 159 -12.34 -23.07 -0.57
CA VAL A 159 -11.33 -23.62 0.33
C VAL A 159 -10.86 -24.97 -0.17
N ARG A 160 -9.56 -25.24 0.00
CA ARG A 160 -8.96 -26.54 -0.31
C ARG A 160 -9.56 -27.64 0.58
N PRO A 161 -9.97 -28.79 0.01
CA PRO A 161 -10.53 -29.90 0.78
C PRO A 161 -9.63 -30.38 1.94
N GLU A 162 -8.32 -30.28 1.77
CA GLU A 162 -7.32 -30.62 2.78
C GLU A 162 -7.51 -29.83 4.09
N LEU A 163 -8.07 -28.61 4.03
CA LEU A 163 -8.36 -27.79 5.22
C LEU A 163 -9.74 -28.07 5.83
N LEU A 164 -10.53 -28.95 5.21
CA LEU A 164 -11.81 -29.44 5.73
C LEU A 164 -11.69 -30.86 6.30
N ALA A 165 -10.57 -31.55 6.06
CA ALA A 165 -10.34 -32.93 6.48
C ALA A 165 -10.00 -33.00 7.97
N ARG A 166 -11.03 -33.19 8.80
CA ARG A 166 -10.90 -33.39 10.25
C ARG A 166 -10.67 -34.88 10.56
N GLU A 167 -9.89 -35.16 11.60
CA GLU A 167 -9.70 -36.54 12.09
C GLU A 167 -10.98 -37.11 12.72
N SER A 168 -11.81 -36.25 13.33
CA SER A 168 -13.12 -36.59 13.90
C SER A 168 -14.05 -35.36 13.89
N ALA A 169 -15.33 -35.56 14.18
CA ALA A 169 -16.33 -34.48 14.24
C ALA A 169 -16.06 -33.45 15.36
N ASP A 170 -15.25 -33.81 16.37
CA ASP A 170 -14.88 -32.94 17.49
C ASP A 170 -13.45 -32.38 17.36
N ALA A 171 -12.60 -32.99 16.51
CA ALA A 171 -11.23 -32.50 16.27
C ALA A 171 -11.25 -31.16 15.54
N PRO A 172 -10.38 -30.19 15.86
CA PRO A 172 -10.33 -28.92 15.12
C PRO A 172 -9.97 -29.15 13.64
N TYR A 173 -10.36 -28.21 12.77
CA TYR A 173 -9.87 -28.22 11.39
C TYR A 173 -8.35 -28.09 11.31
N PRO A 174 -7.72 -28.64 10.25
CA PRO A 174 -6.29 -28.48 10.01
C PRO A 174 -5.84 -27.01 10.03
N LEU A 175 -4.68 -26.76 10.63
CA LEU A 175 -4.07 -25.44 10.73
C LEU A 175 -3.01 -25.27 9.65
N LEU A 176 -3.22 -24.34 8.73
CA LEU A 176 -2.20 -23.90 7.78
C LEU A 176 -1.29 -22.89 8.47
N ARG A 177 0.03 -23.04 8.29
CA ARG A 177 1.05 -22.12 8.82
C ARG A 177 1.97 -21.64 7.71
N GLU A 178 2.02 -20.33 7.51
CA GLU A 178 3.01 -19.65 6.67
C GLU A 178 4.09 -19.03 7.57
N ARG A 179 5.35 -19.12 7.14
CA ARG A 179 6.50 -18.52 7.83
C ARG A 179 7.31 -17.73 6.83
N THR A 180 7.60 -16.48 7.15
CA THR A 180 8.27 -15.54 6.23
C THR A 180 9.46 -14.90 6.94
N PRO A 181 10.64 -14.87 6.31
CA PRO A 181 11.78 -14.14 6.84
C PRO A 181 11.49 -12.64 6.80
N VAL A 182 12.20 -11.86 7.61
CA VAL A 182 12.21 -10.41 7.41
C VAL A 182 13.18 -10.03 6.31
N ARG A 183 13.04 -8.82 5.77
CA ARG A 183 14.07 -8.24 4.88
C ARG A 183 15.06 -7.40 5.68
N MET A 184 16.30 -7.38 5.22
CA MET A 184 17.32 -6.42 5.63
C MET A 184 17.98 -5.84 4.37
N ASP A 185 18.08 -4.52 4.29
CA ASP A 185 18.71 -3.85 3.16
C ASP A 185 20.22 -3.74 3.38
N LEU A 186 21.01 -4.15 2.40
CA LEU A 186 22.47 -3.97 2.40
C LEU A 186 22.87 -2.64 1.75
N THR A 187 22.05 -2.14 0.84
CA THR A 187 22.17 -0.81 0.25
C THR A 187 20.85 -0.06 0.41
N HIS A 188 20.85 1.27 0.28
CA HIS A 188 19.61 2.06 0.34
C HIS A 188 19.47 2.87 -0.93
N CYS A 189 18.26 2.95 -1.49
CA CYS A 189 17.97 3.71 -2.71
C CYS A 189 17.53 5.16 -2.43
N GLY A 190 17.70 5.66 -1.20
CA GLY A 190 17.28 7.01 -0.82
C GLY A 190 15.76 7.22 -0.84
N TRP A 191 14.99 6.15 -0.57
CA TRP A 191 13.52 6.11 -0.67
C TRP A 191 12.95 6.29 -2.08
N SER A 192 13.78 6.21 -3.11
CA SER A 192 13.30 6.22 -4.51
C SER A 192 12.44 5.01 -4.86
N ASP A 193 12.40 3.97 -4.02
CA ASP A 193 11.54 2.81 -4.12
C ASP A 193 10.08 3.05 -3.64
N ILE A 194 9.80 4.20 -3.04
CA ILE A 194 8.40 4.62 -2.76
C ILE A 194 7.65 4.62 -4.09
N PHE A 195 6.50 3.94 -4.16
CA PHE A 195 5.79 3.65 -5.43
C PHE A 195 5.72 4.85 -6.37
N PHE A 196 5.35 6.02 -5.84
CA PHE A 196 5.26 7.25 -6.61
C PHE A 196 6.59 7.66 -7.27
N LEU A 197 7.69 7.61 -6.52
CA LEU A 197 9.02 7.97 -6.99
C LEU A 197 9.59 6.89 -7.92
N GLY A 198 9.43 5.61 -7.57
CA GLY A 198 9.91 4.50 -8.39
C GLY A 198 9.18 4.39 -9.73
N MET A 199 7.93 4.86 -9.81
CA MET A 199 7.17 4.96 -11.06
C MET A 199 7.53 6.20 -11.90
N ASP A 200 8.19 7.21 -11.34
CA ASP A 200 8.66 8.39 -12.09
C ASP A 200 10.14 8.27 -12.49
N PHE A 201 10.97 7.74 -11.60
CA PHE A 201 12.41 7.56 -11.83
C PHE A 201 12.84 6.12 -11.50
N PRO A 202 12.36 5.12 -12.29
CA PRO A 202 12.65 3.71 -12.04
C PRO A 202 14.15 3.39 -12.05
N GLU A 203 14.94 4.13 -12.83
CA GLU A 203 16.39 3.93 -12.94
C GLU A 203 17.14 4.28 -11.66
N GLY A 204 16.58 5.19 -10.84
CA GLY A 204 17.14 5.56 -9.53
C GLY A 204 16.76 4.60 -8.41
N ALA A 205 15.74 3.77 -8.61
CA ALA A 205 15.15 2.92 -7.59
C ALA A 205 15.79 1.53 -7.60
N ARG A 206 16.91 1.38 -6.89
CA ARG A 206 17.70 0.14 -6.86
C ARG A 206 18.21 -0.21 -5.46
N VAL A 207 17.92 -1.42 -5.01
CA VAL A 207 18.28 -1.89 -3.67
C VAL A 207 18.80 -3.33 -3.70
N LEU A 208 19.87 -3.59 -2.96
CA LEU A 208 20.32 -4.94 -2.65
C LEU A 208 19.83 -5.28 -1.25
N ASN A 209 19.02 -6.33 -1.14
CA ASN A 209 18.52 -6.78 0.16
C ASN A 209 18.74 -8.27 0.36
N ILE A 210 18.54 -8.71 1.61
CA ILE A 210 18.65 -10.09 2.03
C ILE A 210 17.43 -10.48 2.87
N SER A 211 17.04 -11.75 2.79
CA SER A 211 16.01 -12.32 3.65
C SER A 211 16.67 -12.99 4.83
N VAL A 212 16.25 -12.62 6.04
CA VAL A 212 16.95 -12.93 7.29
C VAL A 212 15.99 -13.63 8.25
N ASP A 213 16.47 -14.76 8.77
CA ASP A 213 15.90 -15.43 9.92
C ASP A 213 16.52 -14.88 11.18
N LEU A 214 15.73 -14.75 12.25
CA LEU A 214 16.19 -14.15 13.51
C LEU A 214 16.14 -15.17 14.65
N GLY A 215 17.09 -15.04 15.56
CA GLY A 215 17.14 -15.78 16.82
C GLY A 215 17.88 -14.96 17.86
N VAL A 216 17.54 -15.15 19.13
CA VAL A 216 18.28 -14.51 20.24
C VAL A 216 19.38 -15.45 20.70
N HIS A 217 20.61 -14.94 20.63
CA HIS A 217 21.79 -15.66 21.06
C HIS A 217 21.69 -16.12 22.52
N GLY A 218 22.12 -17.35 22.79
CA GLY A 218 22.07 -17.97 24.12
C GLY A 218 20.68 -18.44 24.58
N ARG A 219 19.60 -18.12 23.85
CA ARG A 219 18.24 -18.59 24.16
C ARG A 219 17.68 -19.52 23.10
N ASP A 220 17.75 -19.12 21.83
CA ASP A 220 17.18 -19.90 20.73
C ASP A 220 18.23 -20.88 20.18
N ALA A 221 17.82 -22.11 19.86
CA ALA A 221 18.71 -23.14 19.32
C ALA A 221 19.24 -22.80 17.91
N ALA A 222 18.43 -22.07 17.13
CA ALA A 222 18.79 -21.58 15.80
C ALA A 222 17.90 -20.37 15.44
N PRO A 223 18.36 -19.49 14.52
CA PRO A 223 17.50 -18.49 13.90
C PRO A 223 16.33 -19.13 13.15
N ARG A 224 15.19 -18.45 13.11
CA ARG A 224 13.99 -18.87 12.38
C ARG A 224 13.28 -17.67 11.74
N PRO A 225 12.43 -17.88 10.73
CA PRO A 225 11.61 -16.81 10.19
C PRO A 225 10.74 -16.21 11.30
N PRO A 226 10.83 -14.90 11.57
CA PRO A 226 10.17 -14.30 12.74
C PRO A 226 8.70 -13.95 12.47
N VAL A 227 8.27 -13.88 11.20
CA VAL A 227 6.91 -13.56 10.80
C VAL A 227 6.13 -14.85 10.55
N GLU A 228 4.99 -14.99 11.20
CA GLU A 228 4.14 -16.17 11.08
C GLU A 228 2.68 -15.76 10.85
N ALA A 229 2.01 -16.49 9.96
CA ALA A 229 0.59 -16.39 9.72
C ALA A 229 -0.04 -17.79 9.83
N PHE A 230 -1.21 -17.85 10.45
CA PHE A 230 -1.95 -19.09 10.62
C PHE A 230 -3.36 -18.93 10.07
N PHE A 231 -3.84 -19.94 9.37
CA PHE A 231 -5.18 -19.95 8.78
C PHE A 231 -5.87 -21.27 9.10
N ARG A 232 -7.14 -21.19 9.51
CA ARG A 232 -7.97 -22.38 9.77
C ARG A 232 -9.44 -22.08 9.48
N VAL A 233 -10.17 -23.07 8.97
CA VAL A 233 -11.64 -23.00 8.83
C VAL A 233 -12.30 -23.18 10.20
N ILE A 234 -13.42 -22.51 10.44
CA ILE A 234 -14.18 -22.65 11.69
C ILE A 234 -15.67 -22.93 11.41
N ASP A 235 -16.35 -23.58 12.36
CA ASP A 235 -17.76 -23.99 12.26
C ASP A 235 -18.75 -22.84 12.57
N GLU A 236 -18.34 -21.59 12.34
CA GLU A 236 -19.16 -20.39 12.52
C GLU A 236 -18.99 -19.46 11.32
N PRO A 237 -20.05 -18.83 10.79
CA PRO A 237 -20.00 -18.01 9.58
C PRO A 237 -19.47 -16.60 9.86
N VAL A 238 -18.28 -16.51 10.44
CA VAL A 238 -17.61 -15.27 10.88
C VAL A 238 -16.15 -15.25 10.44
N ILE A 239 -15.52 -14.07 10.49
CA ILE A 239 -14.07 -13.93 10.34
C ILE A 239 -13.48 -13.64 11.71
N ARG A 240 -12.68 -14.57 12.25
CA ARG A 240 -11.90 -14.33 13.47
C ARG A 240 -10.51 -13.83 13.12
N LEU A 241 -10.16 -12.64 13.58
CA LEU A 241 -8.84 -12.05 13.39
C LEU A 241 -8.12 -11.99 14.73
N ALA A 242 -6.85 -12.40 14.78
CA ALA A 242 -6.03 -12.25 15.97
C ALA A 242 -4.58 -11.89 15.65
N SER A 243 -3.99 -11.05 16.49
CA SER A 243 -2.55 -10.81 16.55
C SER A 243 -2.05 -11.19 17.93
N VAL A 244 -1.16 -12.17 17.98
CA VAL A 244 -0.59 -12.68 19.22
C VAL A 244 0.30 -11.62 19.87
N ASP A 245 1.12 -10.94 19.06
CA ASP A 245 2.08 -9.94 19.52
C ASP A 245 1.43 -8.61 19.94
N LEU A 246 0.26 -8.28 19.40
CA LEU A 246 -0.54 -7.12 19.83
C LEU A 246 -1.55 -7.48 20.93
N GLU A 247 -1.63 -8.74 21.35
CA GLU A 247 -2.63 -9.25 22.31
C GLU A 247 -4.06 -8.82 21.94
N ALA A 248 -4.36 -8.80 20.64
CA ALA A 248 -5.60 -8.27 20.10
C ALA A 248 -6.34 -9.34 19.27
N SER A 249 -7.64 -9.46 19.50
CA SER A 249 -8.51 -10.33 18.71
C SER A 249 -9.86 -9.69 18.46
N ASN A 250 -10.45 -9.95 17.31
CA ASN A 250 -11.80 -9.47 16.98
C ASN A 250 -12.55 -10.50 16.12
N CYS A 251 -13.87 -10.55 16.28
CA CYS A 251 -14.76 -11.40 15.50
C CYS A 251 -15.63 -10.51 14.61
N LEU A 252 -15.45 -10.61 13.29
CA LEU A 252 -16.17 -9.80 12.31
C LEU A 252 -17.39 -10.57 11.80
N THR A 253 -18.55 -9.92 11.85
CA THR A 253 -19.85 -10.52 11.51
C THR A 253 -20.54 -9.84 10.34
N THR A 254 -20.10 -8.64 9.97
CA THR A 254 -20.66 -7.88 8.83
C THR A 254 -19.56 -7.46 7.85
N LEU A 255 -19.94 -7.14 6.60
CA LEU A 255 -19.00 -6.64 5.60
C LEU A 255 -18.39 -5.29 6.02
N ASP A 256 -19.18 -4.39 6.59
CA ASP A 256 -18.73 -3.06 6.99
C ASP A 256 -17.59 -3.12 8.03
N GLU A 257 -17.64 -4.08 8.96
CA GLU A 257 -16.59 -4.30 9.95
C GLU A 257 -15.23 -4.70 9.33
N VAL A 258 -15.26 -5.35 8.15
CA VAL A 258 -14.06 -5.73 7.39
C VAL A 258 -13.40 -4.51 6.74
N PHE A 259 -14.19 -3.55 6.27
CA PHE A 259 -13.69 -2.31 5.63
C PHE A 259 -13.44 -1.17 6.62
N ASP A 260 -13.85 -1.30 7.88
CA ASP A 260 -13.56 -0.35 8.95
C ASP A 260 -12.16 -0.58 9.56
N PHE A 261 -11.14 0.02 8.95
CA PHE A 261 -9.76 -0.03 9.41
C PHE A 261 -9.50 0.76 10.71
N GLY A 262 -10.37 1.70 11.08
CA GLY A 262 -10.20 2.56 12.26
C GLY A 262 -10.75 1.97 13.56
N ARG A 263 -11.56 0.92 13.47
CA ARG A 263 -12.24 0.29 14.61
C ARG A 263 -11.31 -0.37 15.63
N ASP A 264 -10.21 -0.96 15.17
CA ASP A 264 -9.32 -1.80 15.98
C ASP A 264 -7.88 -1.80 15.46
N TYR A 265 -6.97 -2.44 16.19
CA TYR A 265 -5.55 -2.55 15.83
C TYR A 265 -5.25 -3.66 14.81
N LEU A 266 -6.27 -4.31 14.23
CA LEU A 266 -6.14 -5.44 13.30
C LEU A 266 -6.30 -5.03 11.84
N GLY A 267 -6.19 -3.72 11.53
CA GLY A 267 -6.32 -3.19 10.17
C GLY A 267 -5.42 -3.89 9.13
N LEU A 268 -4.23 -4.37 9.52
CA LEU A 268 -3.35 -5.13 8.63
C LEU A 268 -3.92 -6.52 8.27
N LEU A 269 -4.59 -7.20 9.21
CA LEU A 269 -5.26 -8.46 8.93
C LEU A 269 -6.50 -8.25 8.05
N LYS A 270 -7.27 -7.17 8.29
CA LYS A 270 -8.38 -6.77 7.42
C LYS A 270 -7.90 -6.51 5.99
N ALA A 271 -6.79 -5.77 5.85
CA ALA A 271 -6.14 -5.56 4.55
C ALA A 271 -5.76 -6.87 3.87
N ALA A 272 -5.22 -7.84 4.61
CA ALA A 272 -4.85 -9.15 4.08
C ALA A 272 -6.07 -9.94 3.57
N VAL A 273 -7.17 -9.94 4.33
CA VAL A 273 -8.43 -10.59 3.95
C VAL A 273 -8.99 -10.00 2.66
N ILE A 274 -9.00 -8.67 2.55
CA ILE A 274 -9.49 -7.95 1.37
C ILE A 274 -8.57 -8.20 0.16
N ALA A 275 -7.25 -8.04 0.35
CA ALA A 275 -6.26 -8.17 -0.71
C ALA A 275 -6.06 -9.61 -1.19
N ALA A 276 -6.34 -10.61 -0.34
CA ALA A 276 -6.36 -12.03 -0.75
C ALA A 276 -7.61 -12.39 -1.56
N GLY A 277 -8.63 -11.52 -1.57
CA GLY A 277 -9.88 -11.72 -2.29
C GLY A 277 -10.94 -12.52 -1.54
N LEU A 278 -10.75 -12.80 -0.24
CA LEU A 278 -11.76 -13.47 0.59
C LEU A 278 -12.98 -12.58 0.80
N VAL A 279 -12.74 -11.29 1.06
CA VAL A 279 -13.76 -10.22 1.08
C VAL A 279 -13.30 -9.11 0.11
N PRO A 280 -13.46 -9.33 -1.20
CA PRO A 280 -12.78 -8.49 -2.19
C PRO A 280 -13.43 -7.10 -2.31
N PRO A 281 -12.69 -6.05 -2.75
CA PRO A 281 -13.20 -4.67 -2.75
C PRO A 281 -14.52 -4.46 -3.51
N GLY A 282 -14.80 -5.27 -4.54
CA GLY A 282 -16.04 -5.16 -5.33
C GLY A 282 -17.31 -5.38 -4.52
N ILE A 283 -17.24 -6.10 -3.40
CA ILE A 283 -18.41 -6.40 -2.56
C ILE A 283 -18.69 -5.31 -1.51
N GLU A 284 -17.77 -4.36 -1.36
CA GLU A 284 -17.94 -3.25 -0.44
C GLU A 284 -19.23 -2.49 -0.75
N ARG A 285 -20.12 -2.33 0.25
CA ARG A 285 -21.43 -1.67 0.13
C ARG A 285 -22.41 -2.32 -0.86
N SER A 286 -22.24 -3.59 -1.22
CA SER A 286 -23.23 -4.30 -2.04
C SER A 286 -24.55 -4.60 -1.31
N GLY A 287 -24.55 -4.49 0.03
CA GLY A 287 -25.66 -4.92 0.89
C GLY A 287 -25.73 -6.43 1.13
N ALA A 288 -24.76 -7.20 0.63
CA ALA A 288 -24.71 -8.65 0.81
C ALA A 288 -24.37 -9.07 2.24
N SER A 289 -24.72 -10.31 2.61
CA SER A 289 -24.34 -10.89 3.90
C SER A 289 -22.92 -11.43 3.88
N LEU A 290 -22.13 -11.14 4.94
CA LEU A 290 -20.83 -11.75 5.14
C LEU A 290 -20.95 -13.28 5.27
N ALA A 291 -21.97 -13.77 5.99
CA ALA A 291 -22.19 -15.19 6.19
C ALA A 291 -22.45 -15.94 4.87
N GLU A 292 -23.18 -15.33 3.94
CA GLU A 292 -23.42 -15.90 2.61
C GLU A 292 -22.14 -15.97 1.78
N LEU A 293 -21.33 -14.90 1.82
CA LEU A 293 -20.03 -14.87 1.16
C LEU A 293 -19.07 -15.95 1.70
N LEU A 294 -18.97 -16.08 3.03
CA LEU A 294 -18.16 -17.12 3.66
C LEU A 294 -18.70 -18.51 3.33
N GLY A 295 -20.02 -18.67 3.33
CA GLY A 295 -20.69 -19.91 2.93
C GLY A 295 -20.32 -20.36 1.52
N ALA A 296 -20.20 -19.43 0.58
CA ALA A 296 -19.77 -19.71 -0.79
C ALA A 296 -18.32 -20.21 -0.89
N ILE A 297 -17.42 -19.80 0.02
CA ILE A 297 -16.00 -20.16 0.00
C ILE A 297 -15.71 -21.42 0.82
N PHE A 298 -16.24 -21.48 2.04
CA PHE A 298 -15.88 -22.46 3.08
C PHE A 298 -16.95 -23.54 3.29
N GLY A 299 -18.15 -23.34 2.73
CA GLY A 299 -19.34 -24.16 2.93
C GLY A 299 -20.33 -23.54 3.93
N PRO A 300 -21.62 -23.93 3.88
CA PRO A 300 -22.66 -23.32 4.70
C PRO A 300 -22.35 -23.33 6.20
N GLY A 301 -22.61 -22.21 6.88
CA GLY A 301 -22.41 -22.07 8.33
C GLY A 301 -20.95 -21.99 8.77
N ARG A 302 -19.99 -21.92 7.83
CA ARG A 302 -18.56 -21.86 8.13
C ARG A 302 -17.95 -20.52 7.78
N GLY A 303 -16.82 -20.26 8.43
CA GLY A 303 -15.99 -19.10 8.25
C GLY A 303 -14.53 -19.47 8.44
N PHE A 304 -13.71 -18.52 8.86
CA PHE A 304 -12.29 -18.80 9.10
C PHE A 304 -11.71 -17.95 10.22
N GLU A 305 -10.59 -18.43 10.73
CA GLU A 305 -9.72 -17.73 11.66
C GLU A 305 -8.38 -17.46 10.97
N LEU A 306 -7.92 -16.21 11.08
CA LEU A 306 -6.63 -15.74 10.58
C LEU A 306 -5.85 -15.11 11.73
N VAL A 307 -4.69 -15.69 12.03
CA VAL A 307 -3.84 -15.27 13.14
C VAL A 307 -2.49 -14.79 12.61
N SER A 308 -2.00 -13.70 13.17
CA SER A 308 -0.65 -13.19 12.97
C SER A 308 0.18 -13.36 14.24
N ASN A 309 1.48 -13.61 14.06
CA ASN A 309 2.45 -13.57 15.15
C ASN A 309 3.79 -13.05 14.62
N VAL A 310 4.24 -11.92 15.15
CA VAL A 310 5.60 -11.41 14.93
C VAL A 310 6.43 -11.68 16.17
N ASN A 311 7.43 -12.55 16.02
CA ASN A 311 8.25 -13.00 17.15
C ASN A 311 9.24 -11.92 17.62
N ARG A 312 8.80 -11.08 18.57
CA ARG A 312 9.63 -10.16 19.38
C ARG A 312 10.50 -9.22 18.54
N ILE A 313 9.91 -8.62 17.50
CA ILE A 313 10.49 -7.50 16.76
C ILE A 313 9.67 -6.25 17.09
N PRO A 314 10.25 -5.22 17.72
CA PRO A 314 9.52 -4.00 18.00
C PRO A 314 9.17 -3.24 16.71
N LYS A 315 8.10 -2.44 16.77
CA LYS A 315 7.76 -1.51 15.69
C LYS A 315 8.93 -0.56 15.44
N GLY A 316 9.20 -0.26 14.17
CA GLY A 316 10.31 0.63 13.79
C GLY A 316 11.68 -0.04 13.64
N SER A 317 11.76 -1.37 13.67
CA SER A 317 13.00 -2.15 13.46
C SER A 317 13.67 -1.97 12.09
N ARG A 318 12.99 -1.32 11.13
CA ARG A 318 13.43 -1.15 9.72
C ARG A 318 13.63 -2.47 8.95
N LEU A 319 13.07 -3.57 9.47
CA LEU A 319 13.09 -4.89 8.83
C LEU A 319 11.86 -5.16 7.95
N ALA A 320 11.08 -4.11 7.64
CA ALA A 320 9.78 -4.14 6.97
C ALA A 320 8.87 -5.30 7.39
N VAL A 321 8.66 -5.42 8.71
CA VAL A 321 7.83 -6.48 9.28
C VAL A 321 6.40 -6.42 8.73
N SER A 322 5.83 -5.23 8.57
CA SER A 322 4.43 -5.04 8.15
C SER A 322 4.15 -5.63 6.76
N THR A 323 4.97 -5.32 5.77
CA THR A 323 4.78 -5.78 4.39
C THR A 323 5.01 -7.28 4.27
N ASN A 324 6.03 -7.80 4.96
CA ASN A 324 6.29 -9.24 5.01
C ASN A 324 5.18 -10.00 5.73
N LEU A 325 4.64 -9.46 6.81
CA LEU A 325 3.47 -10.02 7.50
C LEU A 325 2.23 -9.99 6.63
N LEU A 326 1.97 -8.89 5.94
CA LEU A 326 0.86 -8.78 5.01
C LEU A 326 1.01 -9.80 3.87
N GLY A 327 2.21 -9.95 3.32
CA GLY A 327 2.54 -10.99 2.34
C GLY A 327 2.31 -12.41 2.88
N ALA A 328 2.72 -12.70 4.11
CA ALA A 328 2.52 -13.99 4.77
C ALA A 328 1.02 -14.31 4.96
N LEU A 329 0.23 -13.34 5.43
CA LEU A 329 -1.21 -13.47 5.63
C LEU A 329 -1.94 -13.69 4.29
N ILE A 330 -1.62 -12.87 3.27
CA ILE A 330 -2.17 -13.02 1.92
C ILE A 330 -1.79 -14.39 1.34
N GLY A 331 -0.53 -14.81 1.52
CA GLY A 331 -0.05 -16.10 1.06
C GLY A 331 -0.78 -17.27 1.71
N ALA A 332 -1.01 -17.22 3.03
CA ALA A 332 -1.80 -18.22 3.75
C ALA A 332 -3.24 -18.30 3.21
N CYS A 333 -3.90 -17.16 3.01
CA CYS A 333 -5.24 -17.10 2.42
C CYS A 333 -5.27 -17.66 0.99
N MET A 334 -4.30 -17.28 0.15
CA MET A 334 -4.20 -17.74 -1.24
C MET A 334 -3.97 -19.26 -1.32
N ARG A 335 -3.12 -19.81 -0.46
CA ARG A 335 -2.93 -21.27 -0.32
C ARG A 335 -4.22 -21.96 0.09
N ALA A 336 -4.89 -21.41 1.11
CA ALA A 336 -6.12 -21.98 1.64
C ALA A 336 -7.24 -22.04 0.60
N THR A 337 -7.29 -21.11 -0.36
CA THR A 337 -8.34 -21.07 -1.38
C THR A 337 -7.89 -21.49 -2.78
N GLY A 338 -6.79 -22.25 -2.90
CA GLY A 338 -6.34 -22.81 -4.18
C GLY A 338 -5.85 -21.78 -5.20
N GLN A 339 -5.54 -20.55 -4.78
CA GLN A 339 -4.96 -19.52 -5.64
C GLN A 339 -3.47 -19.76 -5.91
N THR A 340 -2.81 -20.54 -5.06
CA THR A 340 -1.49 -21.13 -5.33
C THR A 340 -1.65 -22.58 -5.77
N ARG A 341 -0.67 -23.09 -6.53
CA ARG A 341 -0.58 -24.47 -7.02
C ARG A 341 -0.45 -25.47 -5.88
N ALA A 342 0.39 -25.18 -4.90
CA ALA A 342 0.66 -26.06 -3.76
C ALA A 342 0.15 -25.47 -2.44
N LEU A 343 -0.40 -26.34 -1.57
CA LEU A 343 -0.80 -25.97 -0.21
C LEU A 343 0.42 -25.66 0.66
N THR A 344 1.54 -26.37 0.46
CA THR A 344 2.78 -26.23 1.22
C THR A 344 4.00 -26.05 0.30
N GLY A 345 5.15 -25.72 0.89
CA GLY A 345 6.41 -25.53 0.14
C GLY A 345 6.57 -24.12 -0.42
N ALA A 346 7.66 -23.87 -1.15
CA ALA A 346 7.95 -22.56 -1.70
C ALA A 346 6.95 -22.16 -2.81
N MET A 347 6.58 -20.88 -2.85
CA MET A 347 5.82 -20.31 -3.96
C MET A 347 6.70 -20.21 -5.21
N ASP A 348 6.08 -20.36 -6.38
CA ASP A 348 6.71 -20.04 -7.64
C ASP A 348 6.78 -18.51 -7.88
N GLU A 349 7.48 -18.11 -8.93
CA GLU A 349 7.70 -16.69 -9.21
C GLU A 349 6.39 -15.93 -9.53
N PRO A 350 5.49 -16.43 -10.38
CA PRO A 350 4.18 -15.82 -10.58
C PRO A 350 3.36 -15.66 -9.29
N GLU A 351 3.34 -16.67 -8.42
CA GLU A 351 2.65 -16.63 -7.13
C GLU A 351 3.22 -15.54 -6.22
N ARG A 352 4.56 -15.46 -6.08
CA ARG A 352 5.21 -14.40 -5.30
C ARG A 352 4.89 -13.01 -5.82
N ARG A 353 4.91 -12.81 -7.14
CA ARG A 353 4.55 -11.52 -7.76
C ARG A 353 3.09 -11.16 -7.51
N SER A 354 2.18 -12.13 -7.51
CA SER A 354 0.76 -11.92 -7.17
C SER A 354 0.57 -11.52 -5.70
N VAL A 355 1.24 -12.22 -4.78
CA VAL A 355 1.24 -11.87 -3.35
C VAL A 355 1.81 -10.47 -3.14
N ALA A 356 2.93 -10.13 -3.79
CA ALA A 356 3.53 -8.79 -3.70
C ALA A 356 2.57 -7.71 -4.19
N ALA A 357 1.94 -7.87 -5.36
CA ALA A 357 0.94 -6.92 -5.86
C ALA A 357 -0.22 -6.70 -4.89
N ARG A 358 -0.70 -7.78 -4.26
CA ARG A 358 -1.79 -7.73 -3.29
C ARG A 358 -1.35 -7.15 -1.95
N ALA A 359 -0.11 -7.39 -1.51
CA ALA A 359 0.45 -6.75 -0.34
C ALA A 359 0.50 -5.23 -0.54
N ILE A 360 0.93 -4.77 -1.71
CA ILE A 360 0.90 -3.34 -2.08
C ILE A 360 -0.54 -2.80 -2.02
N LEU A 361 -1.52 -3.51 -2.59
CA LEU A 361 -2.92 -3.12 -2.46
C LEU A 361 -3.33 -2.99 -0.98
N GLY A 362 -3.03 -3.98 -0.15
CA GLY A 362 -3.39 -3.99 1.26
C GLY A 362 -2.76 -2.85 2.06
N GLU A 363 -1.51 -2.50 1.78
CA GLU A 363 -0.83 -1.35 2.40
C GLU A 363 -1.51 -0.02 2.12
N TRP A 364 -1.97 0.16 0.89
CA TRP A 364 -2.67 1.37 0.44
C TRP A 364 -4.11 1.41 0.94
N LEU A 365 -4.77 0.26 1.10
CA LEU A 365 -6.07 0.18 1.79
C LEU A 365 -5.95 0.57 3.26
N GLY A 366 -4.89 0.12 3.94
CA GLY A 366 -4.58 0.47 5.34
C GLY A 366 -3.95 1.85 5.53
N GLY A 367 -3.68 2.61 4.46
CA GLY A 367 -3.20 3.99 4.52
C GLY A 367 -1.70 4.18 4.82
N SER A 368 -0.88 3.13 4.75
CA SER A 368 0.56 3.22 5.07
C SER A 368 1.41 3.72 3.88
N GLY A 369 1.10 3.30 2.65
CA GLY A 369 1.73 3.77 1.41
C GLY A 369 3.26 3.66 1.37
N GLY A 370 3.80 2.44 1.49
CA GLY A 370 5.24 2.16 1.61
C GLY A 370 6.05 2.15 0.30
N GLY A 371 7.25 1.57 0.36
CA GLY A 371 8.10 1.31 -0.81
C GLY A 371 8.08 -0.16 -1.22
N TRP A 372 8.22 -0.46 -2.52
CA TRP A 372 8.10 -1.84 -2.98
C TRP A 372 9.24 -2.75 -2.48
N GLN A 373 10.37 -2.20 -2.00
CA GLN A 373 11.48 -3.01 -1.51
C GLN A 373 11.08 -3.88 -0.32
N ASP A 374 10.04 -3.45 0.41
CA ASP A 374 9.51 -4.11 1.58
C ASP A 374 8.92 -5.49 1.29
N SER A 375 8.44 -5.69 0.05
CA SER A 375 7.99 -7.00 -0.43
C SER A 375 9.12 -8.01 -0.64
N GLY A 376 10.39 -7.58 -0.51
CA GLY A 376 11.57 -8.39 -0.73
C GLY A 376 11.67 -9.63 0.16
N GLY A 377 11.03 -9.67 1.34
CA GLY A 377 11.05 -10.87 2.19
C GLY A 377 10.26 -12.05 1.61
N LEU A 378 9.40 -11.83 0.61
CA LEU A 378 8.75 -12.89 -0.16
C LEU A 378 9.74 -13.70 -1.01
N TRP A 379 10.87 -13.09 -1.39
CA TRP A 379 11.94 -13.77 -2.13
C TRP A 379 13.03 -14.26 -1.18
N PRO A 380 13.54 -15.49 -1.35
CA PRO A 380 14.58 -16.02 -0.47
C PRO A 380 15.95 -15.39 -0.73
N GLY A 381 16.85 -15.50 0.25
CA GLY A 381 18.27 -15.22 0.08
C GLY A 381 18.61 -13.76 -0.26
N ILE A 382 19.66 -13.58 -1.06
CA ILE A 382 20.19 -12.29 -1.50
C ILE A 382 19.56 -11.94 -2.83
N LYS A 383 19.06 -10.72 -2.98
CA LYS A 383 18.42 -10.29 -4.21
C LYS A 383 18.61 -8.81 -4.49
N LEU A 384 18.71 -8.53 -5.78
CA LEU A 384 18.69 -7.21 -6.34
C LEU A 384 17.23 -6.89 -6.71
N ILE A 385 16.73 -5.76 -6.23
CA ILE A 385 15.39 -5.29 -6.56
C ILE A 385 15.49 -3.92 -7.22
N GLU A 386 14.88 -3.80 -8.38
CA GLU A 386 15.05 -2.66 -9.29
C GLU A 386 13.70 -2.17 -9.82
N GLY A 387 13.54 -0.85 -9.83
CA GLY A 387 12.52 -0.17 -10.60
C GLY A 387 12.69 -0.53 -12.08
N ALA A 388 11.58 -0.67 -12.78
CA ALA A 388 11.59 -1.09 -14.17
C ALA A 388 10.75 -0.13 -15.02
N PRO A 389 11.25 0.30 -16.18
CA PRO A 389 10.47 1.11 -17.12
C PRO A 389 9.16 0.40 -17.52
N ALA A 390 8.08 1.18 -17.68
CA ALA A 390 6.82 0.67 -18.20
C ALA A 390 6.95 0.40 -19.71
N GLN A 391 6.50 -0.77 -20.16
CA GLN A 391 6.58 -1.23 -21.54
C GLN A 391 5.19 -1.46 -22.12
N SER A 392 5.08 -1.52 -23.45
CA SER A 392 3.81 -1.83 -24.12
C SER A 392 3.23 -3.14 -23.60
N GLY A 393 2.00 -3.08 -23.07
CA GLY A 393 1.32 -4.21 -22.43
C GLY A 393 1.26 -4.13 -20.90
N ASP A 394 2.09 -3.28 -20.28
CA ASP A 394 1.97 -2.97 -18.85
C ASP A 394 0.79 -2.00 -18.62
N PRO A 395 0.08 -2.13 -17.48
CA PRO A 395 -0.97 -1.17 -17.10
C PRO A 395 -0.50 0.27 -16.96
N GLU A 396 0.78 0.46 -16.70
CA GLU A 396 1.43 1.75 -16.50
C GLU A 396 1.88 2.42 -17.81
N TYR A 397 1.83 1.71 -18.93
CA TYR A 397 2.33 2.24 -20.20
C TYR A 397 1.54 3.47 -20.64
N GLY A 398 2.24 4.60 -20.83
CA GLY A 398 1.64 5.91 -21.11
C GLY A 398 1.01 6.62 -19.90
N VAL A 399 1.05 6.01 -18.71
CA VAL A 399 0.55 6.58 -17.44
C VAL A 399 1.69 7.02 -16.53
N SER A 400 2.77 6.23 -16.46
CA SER A 400 3.99 6.53 -15.70
C SER A 400 5.24 6.04 -16.43
N ARG A 401 6.43 6.48 -15.98
CA ARG A 401 7.71 6.07 -16.58
C ARG A 401 8.10 4.65 -16.18
N GLY A 402 7.83 4.27 -14.94
CA GLY A 402 8.09 2.96 -14.36
C GLY A 402 6.82 2.18 -14.03
N ARG A 403 6.98 0.87 -13.82
CA ARG A 403 5.94 -0.07 -13.37
C ARG A 403 5.73 0.03 -11.86
N LEU A 404 4.53 -0.36 -11.39
CA LEU A 404 4.26 -0.46 -9.94
C LEU A 404 5.11 -1.55 -9.28
N LEU A 405 5.23 -2.70 -9.95
CA LEU A 405 6.00 -3.83 -9.44
C LEU A 405 7.45 -3.75 -9.92
N PRO A 406 8.42 -3.92 -9.01
CA PRO A 406 9.82 -3.96 -9.40
C PRO A 406 10.18 -5.30 -10.06
N GLN A 407 11.39 -5.35 -10.58
CA GLN A 407 12.07 -6.57 -10.97
C GLN A 407 12.86 -7.12 -9.79
N HIS A 408 12.72 -8.42 -9.53
CA HIS A 408 13.49 -9.13 -8.52
C HIS A 408 14.48 -10.05 -9.24
N THR A 409 15.77 -9.92 -8.90
CA THR A 409 16.83 -10.81 -9.40
C THR A 409 17.47 -11.51 -8.21
N LEU A 410 17.16 -12.80 -8.05
CA LEU A 410 17.81 -13.65 -7.05
C LEU A 410 19.29 -13.80 -7.40
N LEU A 411 20.17 -13.51 -6.44
CA LEU A 411 21.60 -13.68 -6.58
C LEU A 411 21.99 -15.02 -5.95
N GLY A 412 22.12 -16.03 -6.80
CA GLY A 412 22.45 -17.41 -6.42
C GLY A 412 23.91 -17.62 -6.02
N ALA A 413 24.31 -18.89 -5.82
CA ALA A 413 25.68 -19.25 -5.46
C ALA A 413 26.68 -19.01 -6.60
N ASP A 414 26.20 -19.01 -7.85
CA ASP A 414 26.94 -18.66 -9.06
C ASP A 414 27.37 -17.18 -9.08
N ARG A 415 26.56 -16.29 -8.50
CA ARG A 415 26.85 -14.85 -8.41
C ARG A 415 27.50 -14.46 -7.10
N ILE A 416 27.09 -15.08 -6.00
CA ILE A 416 27.59 -14.83 -4.65
C ILE A 416 27.97 -16.18 -4.02
N PRO A 417 29.24 -16.59 -4.13
CA PRO A 417 29.73 -17.88 -3.64
C PRO A 417 29.55 -18.07 -2.13
N PRO A 418 29.54 -19.32 -1.63
CA PRO A 418 29.38 -19.61 -0.21
C PRO A 418 30.35 -18.87 0.71
N GLU A 419 31.62 -18.73 0.30
CA GLU A 419 32.63 -17.98 1.07
C GLU A 419 32.27 -16.50 1.25
N ALA A 420 31.66 -15.87 0.25
CA ALA A 420 31.24 -14.47 0.31
C ALA A 420 30.01 -14.31 1.22
N ARG A 421 29.10 -15.30 1.20
CA ARG A 421 27.94 -15.35 2.11
C ARG A 421 28.38 -15.53 3.55
N GLN A 422 29.35 -16.41 3.80
CA GLN A 422 29.92 -16.62 5.14
C GLN A 422 30.59 -15.35 5.65
N LYS A 423 31.45 -14.72 4.83
CA LYS A 423 32.07 -13.43 5.18
C LYS A 423 31.03 -12.35 5.49
N LEU A 424 29.95 -12.27 4.71
CA LEU A 424 28.85 -11.34 4.99
C LEU A 424 28.23 -11.63 6.36
N GLN A 425 27.88 -12.88 6.64
CA GLN A 425 27.30 -13.27 7.92
C GLN A 425 28.24 -12.97 9.10
N ASP A 426 29.53 -13.28 8.97
CA ASP A 426 30.54 -13.05 10.01
C ASP A 426 30.81 -11.56 10.24
N SER A 427 30.55 -10.71 9.24
CA SER A 427 30.77 -9.26 9.30
C SER A 427 29.59 -8.46 9.87
N LEU A 428 28.42 -9.09 10.01
CA LEU A 428 27.19 -8.39 10.39
C LEU A 428 26.85 -8.64 11.86
N VAL A 429 26.90 -7.57 12.65
CA VAL A 429 26.36 -7.55 14.02
C VAL A 429 25.09 -6.69 14.01
N LEU A 430 23.93 -7.31 14.21
CA LEU A 430 22.67 -6.61 14.37
C LEU A 430 22.52 -6.19 15.83
N VAL A 431 22.71 -4.91 16.14
CA VAL A 431 22.42 -4.34 17.46
C VAL A 431 21.02 -3.75 17.41
N HIS A 432 20.08 -4.37 18.13
CA HIS A 432 18.71 -3.87 18.26
C HIS A 432 18.39 -3.70 19.76
N GLY A 433 17.98 -2.49 20.14
CA GLY A 433 17.67 -2.08 21.51
C GLY A 433 16.17 -1.93 21.73
#